data_AF-A0A958USR7-F1
#
_entry.id   AF-A0A958USR7-F1
#
_cell.length_a   1.000
_cell.length_b   1.000
_cell.length_c   1.000
_cell.angle_alpha   90.00
_cell.angle_beta   90.00
_cell.angle_gamma   90.00
#
_symmetry.space_group_name_H-M   'P 1'
#
loop_
_entity.id
_entity.type
_entity.pdbx_description
1 polymer ?
#
loop_
_entity_poly.entity_id
_entity_poly.type
_entity_poly.pdbx_seq_one_letter_code
_entity_poly.pdbx_strand_id
1 'polypeptide(L)'
;MLGVGFYFMKKNKSNEDYYVGGRNMSAGHIGLSVVATDVGGGFSIGLGGLGFVMGLSGSWMLFTGLLGAWISTVFLIPKIYPIAKKHKFLTFPESLSYHYNTKVAFIAGIISLIGYIGFTSSQILAGAKLASATFPAITINEAVLIMGIIAVGYTVVGGIKAVIYTDTIQWII
;
A
#
# COMPACT_ATOMS: atom_id res chain seq x y z
N MET A 1 -7.28 11.20 -9.03
CA MET A 1 -6.03 10.90 -8.31
C MET A 1 -5.16 12.14 -8.15
N LEU A 2 -4.63 12.72 -9.23
CA LEU A 2 -3.77 13.92 -9.16
C LEU A 2 -4.40 15.10 -8.41
N GLY A 3 -5.68 15.41 -8.63
CA GLY A 3 -6.39 16.48 -7.91
C GLY A 3 -6.46 16.26 -6.38
N VAL A 4 -6.58 15.00 -5.93
CA VAL A 4 -6.54 14.64 -4.51
C VAL A 4 -5.13 14.84 -3.95
N GLY A 5 -4.09 14.45 -4.72
CA GLY A 5 -2.69 14.71 -4.38
C GLY A 5 -2.42 16.20 -4.17
N PHE A 6 -2.78 17.05 -5.15
CA PHE A 6 -2.62 18.50 -5.05
C PHE A 6 -3.41 19.13 -3.89
N TYR A 7 -4.60 18.62 -3.58
CA TYR A 7 -5.38 19.08 -2.44
C TYR A 7 -4.65 18.83 -1.11
N PHE A 8 -4.13 17.62 -0.90
CA PHE A 8 -3.44 17.27 0.33
C PHE A 8 -2.02 17.84 0.44
N MET A 9 -1.36 18.12 -0.70
CA MET A 9 -0.09 18.86 -0.73
C MET A 9 -0.19 20.16 0.09
N LYS A 10 -1.27 20.93 -0.11
CA LYS A 10 -1.49 22.19 0.62
C LYS A 10 -1.86 22.01 2.10
N LYS A 11 -2.30 20.80 2.49
CA LYS A 11 -2.67 20.47 3.88
C LYS A 11 -1.54 19.83 4.69
N ASN A 12 -0.50 19.32 4.04
CA ASN A 12 0.64 18.72 4.73
C ASN A 12 1.57 19.83 5.23
N LYS A 13 1.54 20.10 6.54
CA LYS A 13 2.36 21.15 7.18
C LYS A 13 3.51 20.59 8.02
N SER A 14 3.55 19.28 8.22
CA SER A 14 4.53 18.60 9.07
C SER A 14 4.86 17.20 8.54
N ASN A 15 5.97 16.62 8.99
CA ASN A 15 6.31 15.22 8.71
C ASN A 15 5.24 14.26 9.24
N GLU A 16 4.59 14.60 10.36
CA GLU A 16 3.51 13.81 10.92
C GLU A 16 2.26 13.80 10.02
N ASP A 17 1.94 14.94 9.39
CA ASP A 17 0.88 15.01 8.39
C ASP A 17 1.19 14.16 7.15
N TYR A 18 2.44 14.21 6.69
CA TYR A 18 2.86 13.56 5.46
C TYR A 18 2.93 12.02 5.61
N TYR A 19 3.57 11.52 6.66
CA TYR A 19 3.84 10.08 6.82
C TYR A 19 2.75 9.30 7.55
N VAL A 20 2.04 9.91 8.51
CA VAL A 20 1.05 9.21 9.35
C VAL A 20 -0.32 9.90 9.34
N GLY A 21 -0.51 10.87 8.45
CA GLY A 21 -1.79 11.51 8.25
C GLY A 21 -2.27 12.33 9.45
N GLY A 22 -1.36 12.77 10.33
CA GLY A 22 -1.73 13.42 11.59
C GLY A 22 -2.49 12.51 12.56
N ARG A 23 -2.52 11.19 12.31
CA ARG A 23 -3.15 10.16 13.18
C ARG A 23 -4.63 10.41 13.49
N ASN A 24 -5.33 11.12 12.61
CA ASN A 24 -6.74 11.52 12.78
C ASN A 24 -7.67 10.96 11.69
N MET A 25 -7.18 10.03 10.88
CA MET A 25 -7.97 9.39 9.83
C MET A 25 -8.97 8.39 10.44
N SER A 26 -10.18 8.34 9.88
CA SER A 26 -11.19 7.41 10.39
C SER A 26 -10.83 5.96 10.03
N ALA A 27 -11.21 5.03 10.92
CA ALA A 27 -10.91 3.61 10.75
C ALA A 27 -11.45 3.04 9.42
N GLY A 28 -12.58 3.54 8.93
CA GLY A 28 -13.14 3.15 7.64
C GLY A 28 -12.22 3.45 6.46
N HIS A 29 -11.68 4.66 6.36
CA HIS A 29 -10.75 5.02 5.28
C HIS A 29 -9.45 4.22 5.38
N ILE A 30 -8.93 4.03 6.59
CA ILE A 30 -7.72 3.21 6.81
C ILE A 30 -7.98 1.77 6.38
N GLY A 31 -9.10 1.17 6.79
CA GLY A 31 -9.46 -0.20 6.42
C GLY A 31 -9.61 -0.38 4.91
N LEU A 32 -10.32 0.52 4.24
CA LEU A 32 -10.48 0.46 2.78
C LEU A 32 -9.15 0.61 2.04
N SER A 33 -8.26 1.49 2.51
CA SER A 33 -6.92 1.65 1.94
C SER A 33 -6.04 0.41 2.13
N VAL A 34 -6.12 -0.24 3.30
CA VAL A 34 -5.41 -1.51 3.55
C VAL A 34 -5.88 -2.59 2.57
N VAL A 35 -7.20 -2.74 2.38
CA VAL A 35 -7.75 -3.75 1.47
C VAL A 35 -7.43 -3.41 0.00
N ALA A 36 -7.55 -2.15 -0.40
CA ALA A 36 -7.19 -1.72 -1.75
C ALA A 36 -5.71 -1.95 -2.08
N THR A 37 -4.83 -1.73 -1.09
CA THR A 37 -3.39 -2.00 -1.21
C THR A 37 -3.13 -3.50 -1.41
N ASP A 38 -3.79 -4.35 -0.61
CA ASP A 38 -3.60 -5.80 -0.62
C ASP A 38 -4.16 -6.44 -1.90
N VAL A 39 -5.36 -6.04 -2.32
CA VAL A 39 -6.07 -6.64 -3.47
C VAL A 39 -5.62 -6.12 -4.83
N GLY A 40 -4.84 -5.02 -4.87
CA GLY A 40 -4.50 -4.25 -6.07
C GLY A 40 -4.01 -5.04 -7.31
N GLY A 41 -3.70 -4.33 -8.40
CA GLY A 41 -3.60 -4.93 -9.75
C GLY A 41 -2.80 -6.24 -9.88
N GLY A 42 -1.64 -6.35 -9.22
CA GLY A 42 -0.80 -7.55 -9.20
C GLY A 42 -1.42 -8.74 -8.50
N PHE A 43 -2.14 -8.50 -7.41
CA PHE A 43 -2.87 -9.55 -6.73
C PHE A 43 -4.10 -9.98 -7.54
N SER A 44 -4.83 -9.04 -8.14
CA SER A 44 -5.97 -9.33 -9.03
C SER A 44 -5.58 -10.19 -10.24
N ILE A 45 -4.51 -9.82 -10.95
CA ILE A 45 -4.02 -10.62 -12.09
C ILE A 45 -3.37 -11.91 -11.62
N GLY A 46 -2.57 -11.86 -10.55
CA GLY A 46 -1.87 -13.02 -10.02
C GLY A 46 -2.83 -14.11 -9.58
N LEU A 47 -3.87 -13.76 -8.83
CA LEU A 47 -4.91 -14.69 -8.41
C LEU A 47 -5.81 -15.14 -9.56
N GLY A 48 -6.13 -14.27 -10.51
CA GLY A 48 -6.83 -14.68 -11.72
C GLY A 48 -6.04 -15.76 -12.47
N GLY A 49 -4.73 -15.59 -12.59
CA GLY A 49 -3.82 -16.58 -13.17
C GLY A 49 -3.75 -17.88 -12.36
N LEU A 50 -3.66 -17.80 -11.04
CA LEU A 50 -3.68 -18.99 -10.17
C LEU A 50 -5.03 -19.71 -10.25
N GLY A 51 -6.14 -18.99 -10.31
CA GLY A 51 -7.47 -19.56 -10.50
C GLY A 51 -7.61 -20.26 -11.85
N PHE A 52 -7.01 -19.71 -12.91
CA PHE A 52 -6.99 -20.33 -14.23
C PHE A 52 -6.20 -21.66 -14.23
N VAL A 53 -5.05 -21.71 -13.56
CA VAL A 53 -4.18 -22.89 -13.56
C VAL A 53 -4.58 -23.94 -12.52
N MET A 54 -5.01 -23.52 -11.33
CA MET A 54 -5.22 -24.36 -10.16
C MET A 54 -6.70 -24.43 -9.70
N GLY A 55 -7.60 -23.75 -10.40
CA GLY A 55 -9.01 -23.67 -10.04
C GLY A 55 -9.23 -23.02 -8.68
N LEU A 56 -10.27 -23.46 -7.95
CA LEU A 56 -10.65 -22.91 -6.66
C LEU A 56 -9.53 -23.02 -5.60
N SER A 57 -8.61 -23.98 -5.74
CA SER A 57 -7.49 -24.14 -4.79
C SER A 57 -6.56 -22.91 -4.73
N GLY A 58 -6.47 -22.12 -5.80
CA GLY A 58 -5.73 -20.85 -5.82
C GLY A 58 -6.28 -19.82 -4.82
N SER A 59 -7.55 -19.93 -4.42
CA SER A 59 -8.17 -19.04 -3.41
C SER A 59 -7.61 -19.24 -2.00
N TRP A 60 -6.85 -20.31 -1.73
CA TRP A 60 -6.25 -20.51 -0.41
C TRP A 60 -5.23 -19.41 -0.06
N MET A 61 -4.57 -18.84 -1.07
CA MET A 61 -3.68 -17.70 -0.90
C MET A 61 -4.44 -16.46 -0.39
N LEU A 62 -5.64 -16.19 -0.91
CA LEU A 62 -6.52 -15.12 -0.41
C LEU A 62 -6.89 -15.35 1.05
N PHE A 63 -7.36 -16.55 1.36
CA PHE A 63 -7.88 -16.86 2.68
C PHE A 63 -6.81 -16.72 3.77
N THR A 64 -5.61 -17.24 3.51
CA THR A 64 -4.49 -17.18 4.44
C THR A 64 -3.96 -15.75 4.61
N GLY A 65 -3.89 -14.96 3.54
CA GLY A 65 -3.56 -13.53 3.60
C GLY A 65 -4.55 -12.73 4.45
N LEU A 66 -5.85 -12.92 4.19
CA LEU A 66 -6.93 -12.27 4.95
C LEU A 66 -6.88 -12.63 6.44
N LEU A 67 -6.65 -13.90 6.76
CA LEU A 67 -6.54 -14.36 8.14
C LEU A 67 -5.32 -13.71 8.83
N GLY A 68 -4.18 -13.63 8.16
CA GLY A 68 -2.98 -12.96 8.68
C GLY A 68 -3.18 -11.47 8.93
N ALA A 69 -3.85 -10.78 8.01
CA ALA A 69 -4.20 -9.36 8.15
C ALA A 69 -5.17 -9.13 9.32
N TRP A 70 -6.17 -10.01 9.48
CA TRP A 70 -7.13 -9.96 10.58
C TRP A 70 -6.44 -10.20 11.94
N ILE A 71 -5.62 -11.24 12.06
CA ILE A 71 -4.85 -11.53 13.29
C ILE A 71 -3.96 -10.34 13.65
N SER A 72 -3.26 -9.77 12.67
CA SER A 72 -2.41 -8.60 12.89
C SER A 72 -3.23 -7.40 13.37
N THR A 73 -4.40 -7.17 12.78
CA THR A 73 -5.29 -6.06 13.16
C THR A 73 -5.87 -6.21 14.56
N VAL A 74 -6.26 -7.42 14.95
CA VAL A 74 -6.90 -7.68 16.25
C VAL A 74 -5.88 -7.78 17.39
N PHE A 75 -4.72 -8.40 17.15
CA PHE A 75 -3.79 -8.72 18.24
C PHE A 75 -2.53 -7.86 18.27
N LEU A 76 -2.00 -7.46 17.11
CA LEU A 76 -0.72 -6.74 17.02
C LEU A 76 -0.93 -5.22 17.05
N ILE A 77 -1.81 -4.68 16.21
CA ILE A 77 -2.02 -3.22 16.10
C ILE A 77 -2.41 -2.58 17.43
N PRO A 78 -3.33 -3.13 18.26
CA PRO A 78 -3.72 -2.51 19.53
C PRO A 78 -2.57 -2.43 20.54
N LYS A 79 -1.56 -3.29 20.42
CA LYS A 79 -0.37 -3.27 21.28
C LYS A 79 0.67 -2.27 20.79
N ILE A 80 0.90 -2.21 19.48
CA ILE A 80 1.96 -1.40 18.87
C ILE A 80 1.54 0.06 18.68
N TYR A 81 0.29 0.31 18.28
CA TYR A 81 -0.16 1.66 17.91
C TYR A 81 -0.12 2.69 19.05
N PRO A 82 -0.53 2.37 20.30
CA PRO A 82 -0.40 3.33 21.41
C PRO A 82 1.04 3.75 21.68
N ILE A 83 2.00 2.83 21.55
CA ILE A 83 3.44 3.08 21.71
C ILE A 83 3.92 3.98 20.56
N ALA A 84 3.58 3.62 19.32
CA ALA A 84 3.92 4.41 18.14
C ALA A 84 3.39 5.84 18.21
N LYS A 85 2.16 6.03 18.73
CA LYS A 85 1.58 7.35 18.96
C LYS A 85 2.32 8.13 20.05
N LYS A 86 2.64 7.48 21.19
CA LYS A 86 3.35 8.10 22.32
C LYS A 86 4.75 8.58 21.92
N HIS A 87 5.49 7.77 21.17
CA HIS A 87 6.86 8.06 20.76
C HIS A 87 6.96 8.73 19.37
N LYS A 88 5.82 9.05 18.75
CA LYS A 88 5.72 9.69 17.45
C LYS A 88 6.43 8.95 16.31
N PHE A 89 6.49 7.61 16.34
CA PHE A 89 7.06 6.81 15.25
C PHE A 89 6.37 7.10 13.91
N LEU A 90 7.16 7.19 12.85
CA LEU A 90 6.73 7.40 11.47
C LEU A 90 6.79 6.11 10.65
N THR A 91 7.56 5.13 11.10
CA THR A 91 7.82 3.87 10.41
C THR A 91 7.65 2.68 11.34
N PHE A 92 7.36 1.50 10.78
CA PHE A 92 7.28 0.28 11.58
C PHE A 92 8.65 -0.15 12.18
N PRO A 93 9.79 -0.03 11.48
CA PRO A 93 11.10 -0.33 12.06
C PRO A 93 11.46 0.47 13.32
N GLU A 94 10.96 1.70 13.50
CA GLU A 94 11.15 2.45 14.75
C GLU A 94 10.53 1.74 15.95
N SER A 95 9.38 1.07 15.76
CA SER A 95 8.80 0.21 16.79
C SER A 95 9.75 -0.93 17.16
N LEU A 96 10.42 -1.54 16.17
CA LEU A 96 11.39 -2.61 16.42
C LEU A 96 12.65 -2.07 17.12
N SER A 97 13.06 -0.84 16.82
CA SER A 97 14.17 -0.19 17.54
C SER A 97 13.85 0.01 19.01
N TYR A 98 12.59 0.36 19.32
CA TYR A 98 12.11 0.56 20.69
C TYR A 98 12.01 -0.75 21.48
N HIS A 99 11.52 -1.82 20.86
CA HIS A 99 11.34 -3.12 21.54
C HIS A 99 12.63 -3.95 21.60
N TYR A 100 13.56 -3.74 20.67
CA TYR A 100 14.80 -4.51 20.56
C TYR A 100 16.01 -3.58 20.54
N ASN A 101 16.51 -3.23 19.35
CA ASN A 101 17.66 -2.34 19.16
C ASN A 101 17.74 -1.84 17.71
N THR A 102 18.65 -0.90 17.47
CA THR A 102 18.85 -0.26 16.16
C THR A 102 19.29 -1.24 15.07
N LYS A 103 20.03 -2.31 15.40
CA LYS A 103 20.43 -3.32 14.40
C LYS A 103 19.21 -4.08 13.86
N VAL A 104 18.29 -4.48 14.74
CA VAL A 104 17.04 -5.15 14.35
C VAL A 104 16.19 -4.22 13.47
N ALA A 105 16.05 -2.95 13.87
CA ALA A 105 15.32 -1.96 13.08
C ALA A 105 15.93 -1.74 11.69
N PHE A 106 17.26 -1.64 11.60
CA PHE A 106 17.95 -1.45 10.33
C PHE A 106 17.74 -2.63 9.39
N ILE A 107 17.90 -3.87 9.88
CA ILE A 107 17.66 -5.08 9.09
C ILE A 107 16.20 -5.15 8.65
N ALA A 108 15.25 -4.87 9.54
CA ALA A 108 13.83 -4.84 9.20
C ALA A 108 13.53 -3.79 8.13
N GLY A 109 14.15 -2.60 8.20
CA GLY A 109 14.04 -1.57 7.17
C GLY A 109 14.54 -2.04 5.80
N ILE A 110 15.66 -2.76 5.73
CA ILE A 110 16.18 -3.34 4.48
C ILE A 110 15.21 -4.39 3.94
N ILE A 111 14.73 -5.31 4.78
CA ILE A 111 13.79 -6.36 4.37
C ILE A 111 12.50 -5.72 3.83
N SER A 112 11.96 -4.71 4.54
CA SER A 112 10.79 -3.97 4.08
C SER A 112 11.05 -3.25 2.76
N LEU A 113 12.20 -2.59 2.58
CA LEU A 113 12.55 -1.91 1.33
C LEU A 113 12.56 -2.87 0.14
N ILE A 114 13.27 -4.00 0.25
CA ILE A 114 13.36 -5.00 -0.81
C ILE A 114 11.97 -5.58 -1.11
N GLY A 115 11.21 -5.92 -0.06
CA GLY A 115 9.85 -6.44 -0.19
C GLY A 115 8.92 -5.45 -0.92
N TYR A 116 8.93 -4.18 -0.52
CA TYR A 116 8.06 -3.17 -1.13
C TYR A 116 8.47 -2.80 -2.57
N ILE A 117 9.76 -2.87 -2.92
CA ILE A 117 10.19 -2.73 -4.32
C ILE A 117 9.54 -3.82 -5.19
N GLY A 118 9.63 -5.08 -4.76
CA GLY A 118 9.00 -6.21 -5.46
C GLY A 118 7.48 -6.10 -5.50
N PHE A 119 6.87 -5.74 -4.37
CA PHE A 119 5.43 -5.56 -4.26
C PHE A 119 4.93 -4.46 -5.21
N THR A 120 5.43 -3.23 -5.09
CA THR A 120 4.99 -2.10 -5.91
C THR A 120 5.29 -2.31 -7.40
N SER A 121 6.45 -2.88 -7.76
CA SER A 121 6.75 -3.19 -9.16
C SER A 121 5.78 -4.21 -9.75
N SER A 122 5.37 -5.22 -8.99
CA SER A 122 4.37 -6.20 -9.45
C SER A 122 3.00 -5.56 -9.66
N GLN A 123 2.57 -4.64 -8.77
CA GLN A 123 1.31 -3.91 -8.91
C GLN A 123 1.31 -3.05 -10.19
N ILE A 124 2.39 -2.30 -10.45
CA ILE A 124 2.51 -1.46 -11.66
C ILE A 124 2.56 -2.32 -12.92
N LEU A 125 3.37 -3.38 -12.93
CA LEU A 125 3.49 -4.27 -14.09
C LEU A 125 2.15 -4.93 -14.43
N ALA A 126 1.38 -5.32 -13.42
CA ALA A 126 0.07 -5.89 -13.61
C ALA A 126 -0.90 -4.88 -14.24
N GLY A 127 -0.99 -3.67 -13.70
CA GLY A 127 -1.76 -2.59 -14.32
C GLY A 127 -1.36 -2.34 -15.78
N ALA A 128 -0.07 -2.50 -16.10
CA ALA A 128 0.45 -2.24 -17.45
C ALA A 128 0.04 -3.31 -18.43
N LYS A 129 0.10 -4.58 -18.00
CA LYS A 129 -0.39 -5.70 -18.78
C LYS A 129 -1.88 -5.55 -19.09
N LEU A 130 -2.69 -5.15 -18.10
CA LEU A 130 -4.11 -4.87 -18.34
C LEU A 130 -4.29 -3.73 -19.33
N ALA A 131 -3.64 -2.59 -19.10
CA ALA A 131 -3.76 -1.42 -19.96
C ALA A 131 -3.34 -1.71 -21.41
N SER A 132 -2.19 -2.36 -21.63
CA SER A 132 -1.72 -2.71 -22.98
C SER A 132 -2.58 -3.77 -23.66
N ALA A 133 -3.23 -4.66 -22.89
CA ALA A 133 -4.16 -5.63 -23.44
C ALA A 133 -5.51 -5.00 -23.81
N THR A 134 -5.96 -4.01 -23.06
CA THR A 134 -7.22 -3.29 -23.31
C THR A 134 -7.09 -2.24 -24.41
N PHE A 135 -5.94 -1.56 -24.48
CA PHE A 135 -5.68 -0.48 -25.42
C PHE A 135 -4.53 -0.88 -26.36
N PRO A 136 -4.82 -1.40 -27.57
CA PRO A 136 -3.79 -1.88 -28.49
C PRO A 136 -2.82 -0.80 -28.98
N ALA A 137 -3.20 0.48 -28.83
CA ALA A 137 -2.42 1.63 -29.25
C ALA A 137 -1.26 1.96 -28.29
N ILE A 138 -1.21 1.37 -27.09
CA ILE A 138 -0.13 1.59 -26.12
C ILE A 138 0.68 0.32 -25.91
N THR A 139 1.99 0.45 -25.95
CA THR A 139 2.91 -0.64 -25.60
C THR A 139 2.94 -0.84 -24.09
N ILE A 140 3.35 -2.03 -23.65
CA ILE A 140 3.53 -2.31 -22.22
C ILE A 140 4.53 -1.36 -21.56
N ASN A 141 5.59 -0.95 -22.27
CA ASN A 141 6.59 -0.01 -21.77
C ASN A 141 5.99 1.38 -21.54
N GLU A 142 5.20 1.88 -22.49
CA GLU A 142 4.47 3.14 -22.33
C GLU A 142 3.47 3.07 -21.18
N ALA A 143 2.72 1.98 -21.07
CA ALA A 143 1.76 1.78 -19.99
C ALA A 143 2.45 1.78 -18.61
N VAL A 144 3.57 1.07 -18.45
CA VAL A 144 4.38 1.08 -17.22
C VAL A 144 4.84 2.50 -16.88
N LEU A 145 5.38 3.24 -17.85
CA LEU A 145 5.87 4.60 -17.62
C LEU A 145 4.73 5.54 -17.22
N ILE A 146 3.60 5.50 -17.91
CA ILE A 146 2.44 6.35 -17.62
C ILE A 146 1.93 6.09 -16.20
N MET A 147 1.70 4.84 -15.81
CA MET A 147 1.21 4.56 -14.45
C MET A 147 2.27 4.85 -13.39
N GLY A 148 3.54 4.54 -13.66
CA GLY A 148 4.63 4.84 -12.73
C GLY A 148 4.71 6.34 -12.44
N ILE A 149 4.67 7.17 -13.49
CA ILE A 149 4.68 8.63 -13.36
C ILE A 149 3.45 9.13 -12.59
N ILE A 150 2.26 8.64 -12.92
CA ILE A 150 1.03 9.04 -12.23
C ILE A 150 1.10 8.64 -10.75
N ALA A 151 1.45 7.38 -10.46
CA ALA A 151 1.56 6.83 -9.12
C ALA A 151 2.56 7.59 -8.27
N VAL A 152 3.80 7.75 -8.75
CA VAL A 152 4.83 8.54 -8.05
C VAL A 152 4.39 10.00 -7.89
N GLY A 153 3.80 10.59 -8.92
CA GLY A 153 3.36 11.98 -8.91
C GLY A 153 2.36 12.29 -7.80
N TYR A 154 1.25 11.55 -7.71
CA TYR A 154 0.25 11.85 -6.67
C TYR A 154 0.69 11.40 -5.28
N THR A 155 1.49 10.34 -5.16
CA THR A 155 1.94 9.82 -3.86
C THR A 155 2.96 10.76 -3.22
N VAL A 156 3.97 11.21 -3.97
CA VAL A 156 4.99 12.16 -3.50
C VAL A 156 4.39 13.51 -3.16
N VAL A 157 3.45 14.00 -3.98
CA VAL A 157 2.83 15.31 -3.77
C VAL A 157 1.86 15.30 -2.59
N GLY A 158 1.08 14.22 -2.44
CA GLY A 158 -0.06 14.19 -1.52
C GLY A 158 0.21 13.57 -0.16
N GLY A 159 1.25 12.76 0.01
CA GLY A 159 1.53 12.01 1.24
C GLY A 159 0.44 10.97 1.56
N ILE A 160 0.50 10.36 2.75
CA ILE A 160 -0.34 9.21 3.10
C ILE A 160 -1.84 9.50 3.10
N LYS A 161 -2.26 10.74 3.41
CA LYS A 161 -3.68 11.14 3.35
C LYS A 161 -4.19 11.02 1.92
N ALA A 162 -3.44 11.56 0.95
CA ALA A 162 -3.85 11.47 -0.44
C ALA A 162 -3.99 10.02 -0.87
N VAL A 163 -3.03 9.17 -0.52
CA VAL A 163 -3.06 7.73 -0.81
C VAL A 163 -4.32 7.09 -0.24
N ILE A 164 -4.59 7.25 1.06
CA ILE A 164 -5.75 6.63 1.71
C ILE A 164 -7.08 7.10 1.09
N TYR A 165 -7.21 8.39 0.76
CA TYR A 165 -8.41 8.91 0.11
C TYR A 165 -8.55 8.43 -1.34
N THR A 166 -7.44 8.35 -2.09
CA THR A 166 -7.46 7.79 -3.44
C THR A 166 -7.83 6.33 -3.43
N ASP A 167 -7.29 5.54 -2.48
CA ASP A 167 -7.58 4.13 -2.33
C ASP A 167 -9.05 3.90 -1.95
N THR A 168 -9.59 4.73 -1.06
CA THR A 168 -11.01 4.67 -0.69
C THR A 168 -11.91 4.84 -1.93
N ILE A 169 -11.59 5.79 -2.81
CA ILE A 169 -12.34 6.02 -4.04
C ILE A 169 -12.14 4.85 -5.01
N GLN A 170 -10.90 4.39 -5.20
CA GLN A 170 -10.57 3.28 -6.10
C GLN A 170 -11.23 1.97 -5.68
N TRP A 171 -11.38 1.73 -4.38
CA TRP A 171 -12.03 0.53 -3.86
C TRP A 171 -13.55 0.51 -4.11
N ILE A 172 -14.18 1.68 -4.12
CA ILE A 172 -15.64 1.81 -4.33
C ILE A 172 -16.01 1.62 -5.81
N ILE A 173 -15.11 2.01 -6.72
CA ILE A 173 -15.28 1.90 -8.18
C ILE A 173 -15.03 0.47 -8.63
#